data_AF-A0A157PTJ5-F1
#
_entry.id   AF-A0A157PTJ5-F1
#
_cell.length_a   1.000
_cell.length_b   1.000
_cell.length_c   1.000
_cell.angle_alpha   90.00
_cell.angle_beta   90.00
_cell.angle_gamma   90.00
#
_symmetry.space_group_name_H-M   'P 1'
#
loop_
_entity.id
_entity.type
_entity.pdbx_description
1 polymer ?
#
loop_
_entity_poly.entity_id
_entity_poly.type
_entity_poly.pdbx_seq_one_letter_code
_entity_poly.pdbx_strand_id
1 'polypeptide(L)'
;MFSMVLFSDDKLTMHLNWFGMGALTIIDAHGRKRRAHPIQKRYLQAVTRELQAIGVKITPDDPVCRHALGEIAHAIYDFPPGGLVWTTALNRSPRETALAFFEEAKQPG
;
A
#
# COMPACT_ATOMS: atom_id res chain seq x y z
N MET A 1 10.57 -6.31 -20.02
CA MET A 1 10.57 -5.45 -18.81
C MET A 1 9.37 -5.84 -17.96
N PHE A 2 9.58 -6.31 -16.73
CA PHE A 2 8.49 -6.83 -15.88
C PHE A 2 8.06 -5.78 -14.84
N SER A 3 6.79 -5.36 -14.90
CA SER A 3 6.09 -4.70 -13.79
C SER A 3 5.37 -5.77 -12.99
N MET A 4 5.55 -5.81 -11.67
CA MET A 4 4.79 -6.70 -10.81
C MET A 4 3.53 -5.98 -10.32
N VAL A 5 2.36 -6.57 -10.52
CA VAL A 5 1.12 -6.09 -9.90
C VAL A 5 1.16 -6.52 -8.44
N LEU A 6 1.10 -5.55 -7.53
CA LEU A 6 1.06 -5.79 -6.09
C LEU A 6 -0.38 -5.86 -5.58
N PHE A 7 -1.28 -5.09 -6.19
CA PHE A 7 -2.69 -5.02 -5.84
C PHE A 7 -3.50 -4.61 -7.07
N SER A 8 -4.72 -5.12 -7.18
CA SER A 8 -5.72 -4.62 -8.11
C SER A 8 -7.12 -4.80 -7.54
N ASP A 9 -7.94 -3.77 -7.69
CA ASP A 9 -9.40 -3.83 -7.55
C ASP A 9 -10.07 -3.28 -8.82
N ASP A 10 -11.37 -3.02 -8.73
CA ASP A 10 -12.20 -2.43 -9.78
C ASP A 10 -11.86 -0.96 -10.09
N LYS A 11 -11.13 -0.28 -9.20
CA LYS A 11 -10.83 1.15 -9.29
C LYS A 11 -9.36 1.43 -9.60
N LEU A 12 -8.43 0.69 -9.00
CA LEU A 12 -7.01 0.94 -8.97
C LEU A 12 -6.19 -0.33 -9.17
N THR A 13 -5.06 -0.19 -9.84
CA THR A 13 -4.00 -1.19 -9.91
C THR A 13 -2.68 -0.60 -9.41
N MET A 14 -2.06 -1.25 -8.43
CA MET A 14 -0.75 -0.87 -7.90
C MET A 14 0.36 -1.73 -8.54
N HIS A 15 1.29 -1.06 -9.20
CA HIS A 15 2.44 -1.67 -9.86
C HIS A 15 3.75 -1.30 -9.18
N LEU A 16 4.64 -2.28 -9.05
CA LEU A 16 6.05 -2.07 -8.76
C LEU A 16 6.88 -2.25 -10.02
N ASN A 17 7.47 -1.16 -10.50
CA ASN A 17 8.32 -1.13 -11.68
C ASN A 17 9.79 -1.16 -11.28
N TRP A 18 10.54 -2.20 -11.64
CA TRP A 18 11.94 -2.40 -11.26
C TRP A 18 12.95 -1.42 -11.89
N PHE A 19 12.53 -0.45 -12.68
CA PHE A 19 13.45 0.52 -13.29
C PHE A 19 14.14 1.40 -12.23
N GLY A 20 15.48 1.38 -12.25
CA GLY A 20 16.40 2.29 -11.55
C GLY A 20 16.43 2.20 -10.02
N MET A 21 15.28 2.01 -9.36
CA MET A 21 15.10 1.99 -7.90
C MET A 21 13.78 1.33 -7.44
N GLY A 22 12.97 0.75 -8.33
CA GLY A 22 11.64 0.20 -7.98
C GLY A 22 10.59 1.31 -7.81
N ALA A 23 10.05 1.90 -8.87
CA ALA A 23 9.01 2.90 -8.75
C ALA A 23 7.65 2.25 -8.44
N LEU A 24 6.97 2.71 -7.39
CA LEU A 24 5.59 2.32 -7.08
C LEU A 24 4.64 3.27 -7.83
N THR A 25 3.76 2.72 -8.65
CA THR A 25 2.82 3.49 -9.48
C THR A 25 1.42 2.92 -9.32
N ILE A 26 0.45 3.79 -9.06
CA ILE A 26 -0.97 3.46 -9.05
C ILE A 26 -1.56 3.88 -10.39
N ILE A 27 -2.41 3.03 -10.97
CA ILE A 27 -3.12 3.30 -12.21
C ILE A 27 -4.61 3.17 -11.90
N ASP A 28 -5.43 4.15 -12.25
CA ASP A 28 -6.88 4.03 -12.09
C ASP A 28 -7.58 3.35 -13.28
N ALA A 29 -8.88 3.09 -13.14
CA ALA A 29 -9.71 2.49 -14.18
C ALA A 29 -9.75 3.30 -15.49
N HIS A 30 -9.39 4.59 -15.46
CA HIS A 30 -9.30 5.46 -16.64
C HIS A 30 -7.87 5.52 -17.22
N GLY A 31 -6.92 4.75 -16.66
CA GLY A 31 -5.53 4.72 -17.09
C GLY A 31 -4.68 5.88 -16.57
N ARG A 32 -5.19 6.73 -15.67
CA ARG A 32 -4.43 7.82 -15.05
C ARG A 32 -3.43 7.23 -14.07
N LYS A 33 -2.18 7.67 -14.18
CA LYS A 33 -1.05 7.13 -13.41
C LYS A 33 -0.64 8.12 -12.33
N ARG A 34 -0.44 7.62 -11.12
CA ARG A 34 0.13 8.35 -10.00
C ARG A 34 1.33 7.61 -9.45
N ARG A 35 2.49 8.28 -9.46
CA ARG A 35 3.72 7.74 -8.88
C ARG A 35 3.74 8.05 -7.40
N ALA A 36 3.99 7.04 -6.57
CA ALA A 36 4.16 7.24 -5.14
C ALA A 36 5.42 8.07 -4.87
N HIS A 37 5.31 9.03 -3.94
CA HIS A 37 6.45 9.76 -3.43
C HIS A 37 7.40 8.80 -2.68
N PRO A 38 8.72 9.05 -2.66
CA PRO A 38 9.67 8.18 -1.94
C PRO A 38 9.30 7.93 -0.46
N ILE A 39 8.70 8.91 0.21
CA ILE A 39 8.25 8.75 1.61
C ILE A 39 7.08 7.76 1.73
N GLN A 40 6.10 7.82 0.83
CA GLN A 40 4.94 6.91 0.79
C GLN A 40 5.41 5.49 0.49
N LYS A 41 6.35 5.34 -0.45
CA LYS A 41 6.96 4.04 -0.75
C LYS A 41 7.69 3.45 0.47
N ARG A 42 8.52 4.26 1.15
CA ARG A 42 9.24 3.81 2.36
C ARG A 42 8.28 3.40 3.46
N TYR A 43 7.20 4.17 3.64
CA TYR A 43 6.16 3.85 4.61
C TYR A 43 5.47 2.52 4.29
N LEU A 44 5.03 2.31 3.03
CA LEU A 44 4.49 1.03 2.59
C LEU A 44 5.45 -0.12 2.92
N GLN A 45 6.73 0.01 2.55
CA GLN A 45 7.73 -1.03 2.82
C GLN A 45 7.89 -1.32 4.32
N ALA A 46 7.79 -0.30 5.18
CA ALA A 46 7.86 -0.47 6.62
C ALA A 46 6.62 -1.21 7.15
N VAL A 47 5.42 -0.82 6.72
CA VAL A 47 4.17 -1.50 7.10
C VAL A 47 4.18 -2.96 6.64
N THR A 48 4.61 -3.24 5.40
CA THR A 48 4.71 -4.60 4.87
C THR A 48 5.67 -5.48 5.67
N ARG A 49 6.78 -4.91 6.16
CA ARG A 49 7.72 -5.63 7.03
C ARG A 49 7.10 -5.95 8.40
N GLU A 50 6.35 -5.03 8.98
CA GLU A 50 5.67 -5.27 10.25
C GLU A 50 4.56 -6.32 10.09
N LEU A 51 3.81 -6.30 8.98
CA LEU A 51 2.84 -7.34 8.63
C LEU A 51 3.52 -8.72 8.53
N GLN A 52 4.66 -8.82 7.85
CA GLN A 52 5.46 -10.05 7.82
C GLN A 52 5.88 -10.50 9.22
N ALA A 53 6.32 -9.57 10.06
CA ALA A 53 6.79 -9.86 11.41
C ALA A 53 5.69 -10.42 12.32
N ILE A 54 4.42 -10.10 12.07
CA ILE A 54 3.26 -10.66 12.79
C ILE A 54 2.64 -11.89 12.10
N GLY A 55 3.28 -12.43 11.07
CA GLY A 55 2.90 -13.69 10.42
C GLY A 55 1.97 -13.57 9.22
N VAL A 56 1.69 -12.35 8.73
CA VAL A 56 0.90 -12.13 7.51
C VAL A 56 1.73 -12.48 6.28
N LYS A 57 1.16 -13.26 5.36
CA LYS A 57 1.83 -13.57 4.09
C LYS A 57 1.68 -12.38 3.15
N ILE A 58 2.79 -11.89 2.60
CA ILE A 58 2.76 -10.79 1.63
C ILE A 58 2.49 -11.32 0.25
N THR A 59 1.23 -11.69 0.04
CA THR A 59 0.70 -12.23 -1.21
C THR A 59 -0.70 -11.66 -1.44
N PRO A 60 -1.13 -11.45 -2.70
CA PRO A 60 -2.47 -10.95 -2.99
C PRO A 60 -3.63 -11.81 -2.46
N ASP A 61 -3.37 -13.08 -2.17
CA ASP A 61 -4.34 -14.05 -1.66
C ASP A 61 -4.56 -13.95 -0.14
N ASP A 62 -3.66 -13.28 0.58
CA ASP A 62 -3.83 -13.05 2.02
C ASP A 62 -4.76 -11.85 2.23
N PRO A 63 -5.89 -12.00 2.93
CA PRO A 63 -6.89 -10.95 3.05
C PRO A 63 -6.37 -9.72 3.80
N VAL A 64 -5.49 -9.91 4.80
CA VAL A 64 -4.87 -8.80 5.54
C VAL A 64 -3.90 -8.05 4.63
N CYS A 65 -3.07 -8.79 3.89
CA CYS A 65 -2.15 -8.16 2.93
C CYS A 65 -2.91 -7.42 1.84
N ARG A 66 -3.98 -8.01 1.29
CA ARG A 66 -4.81 -7.38 0.26
C ARG A 66 -5.47 -6.11 0.76
N HIS A 67 -6.05 -6.14 1.97
CA HIS A 67 -6.64 -4.96 2.62
C HIS A 67 -5.61 -3.84 2.78
N ALA A 68 -4.47 -4.13 3.42
CA ALA A 68 -3.41 -3.14 3.64
C ALA A 68 -2.86 -2.53 2.35
N LEU A 69 -2.63 -3.35 1.31
CA LEU A 69 -2.16 -2.87 0.02
C LEU A 69 -3.20 -2.02 -0.70
N GLY A 70 -4.49 -2.35 -0.57
CA GLY A 70 -5.60 -1.58 -1.12
C GLY A 70 -5.71 -0.21 -0.46
N GLU A 71 -5.81 -0.16 0.87
CA GLU A 71 -5.91 1.08 1.64
C GLU A 71 -4.74 2.04 1.33
N ILE A 72 -3.52 1.50 1.28
CA ILE A 72 -2.34 2.30 0.93
C ILE A 72 -2.37 2.74 -0.54
N ALA A 73 -2.82 1.90 -1.48
CA ALA A 73 -2.94 2.27 -2.89
C ALA A 73 -3.93 3.43 -3.09
N HIS A 74 -5.11 3.35 -2.47
CA HIS A 74 -6.11 4.43 -2.46
C HIS A 74 -5.53 5.70 -1.82
N ALA A 75 -4.86 5.58 -0.67
CA ALA A 75 -4.24 6.73 -0.01
C ALA A 75 -3.15 7.40 -0.86
N ILE A 76 -2.36 6.64 -1.62
CA ILE A 76 -1.35 7.16 -2.54
C ILE A 76 -2.02 7.92 -3.69
N TYR A 77 -3.13 7.39 -4.19
CA TYR A 77 -3.85 7.94 -5.33
C TYR A 77 -4.60 9.22 -4.99
N ASP A 78 -5.33 9.23 -3.88
CA ASP A 78 -6.26 10.30 -3.52
C ASP A 78 -5.56 11.47 -2.82
N PHE A 79 -4.56 11.20 -1.99
CA PHE A 79 -3.97 12.23 -1.13
C PHE A 79 -2.55 12.63 -1.54
N PRO A 80 -2.23 13.94 -1.55
CA PRO A 80 -0.87 14.41 -1.74
C PRO A 80 0.04 13.96 -0.58
N PRO A 81 1.34 13.74 -0.81
CA PRO A 81 2.25 13.21 0.21
C PRO A 81 2.43 14.12 1.44
N GLY A 82 2.15 15.42 1.31
CA GLY A 82 2.14 16.37 2.44
C GLY A 82 0.74 16.65 3.02
N GLY A 83 -0.28 15.93 2.57
CA GLY A 83 -1.65 16.08 3.07
C GLY A 83 -1.84 15.46 4.46
N LEU A 84 -2.89 15.88 5.16
CA LEU A 84 -3.19 15.45 6.52
C LEU A 84 -3.20 13.92 6.68
N VAL A 85 -3.75 13.18 5.72
CA VAL A 85 -3.77 11.71 5.73
C VAL A 85 -2.37 11.12 5.86
N TRP A 86 -1.43 11.59 5.05
CA TRP A 86 -0.06 11.11 5.08
C TRP A 86 0.70 11.61 6.30
N THR A 87 0.46 12.84 6.75
CA THR A 87 1.05 13.34 8.01
C THR A 87 0.59 12.49 9.20
N THR A 88 -0.70 12.18 9.30
CA THR A 88 -1.24 11.31 10.35
C THR A 88 -0.68 9.89 10.25
N ALA A 89 -0.66 9.31 9.04
CA ALA A 89 -0.13 7.97 8.82
C ALA A 89 1.36 7.89 9.19
N LEU A 90 2.16 8.90 8.83
CA LEU A 90 3.59 8.97 9.13
C LEU A 90 3.88 9.26 10.60
N ASN A 91 2.95 9.89 11.33
CA ASN A 91 3.04 10.07 12.78
C ASN A 91 2.66 8.81 13.55
N ARG A 92 1.81 7.95 12.99
CA ARG A 92 1.55 6.60 13.50
C ARG A 92 2.73 5.69 13.15
N SER A 93 3.15 4.83 14.07
CA SER A 93 4.22 3.89 13.76
C SER A 93 3.77 2.89 12.67
N PRO A 94 4.66 2.41 11.80
CA PRO A 94 4.33 1.36 10.83
C PRO A 94 3.76 0.11 11.50
N ARG A 95 4.19 -0.20 12.72
CA ARG A 95 3.70 -1.33 13.51
C ARG A 95 2.25 -1.16 13.95
N GLU A 96 1.89 -0.02 14.51
CA GLU A 96 0.49 0.27 14.88
C GLU A 96 -0.42 0.21 13.66
N THR A 97 0.07 0.66 12.51
CA THR A 97 -0.68 0.61 11.25
C THR A 97 -0.86 -0.83 10.76
N ALA A 98 0.19 -1.66 10.82
CA ALA A 98 0.10 -3.08 10.49
C ALA A 98 -0.87 -3.83 11.41
N LEU A 99 -0.86 -3.53 12.72
CA LEU A 99 -1.81 -4.10 13.67
C LEU A 99 -3.24 -3.66 13.39
N ALA A 100 -3.46 -2.38 13.05
CA ALA A 100 -4.79 -1.89 12.68
C ALA A 100 -5.34 -2.65 11.46
N PHE A 101 -4.55 -2.80 10.40
CA PHE A 101 -4.98 -3.59 9.22
C PHE A 101 -5.25 -5.06 9.56
N PHE A 102 -4.46 -5.65 10.45
CA PHE A 102 -4.65 -7.03 10.89
C PHE A 102 -5.95 -7.24 11.66
N GLU A 103 -6.29 -6.30 12.55
CA GLU A 103 -7.54 -6.35 13.32
C GLU A 103 -8.76 -6.05 12.43
N GLU A 104 -8.67 -5.05 11.56
CA GLU A 104 -9.75 -4.67 10.62
C GLU A 104 -10.10 -5.82 9.67
N ALA A 105 -9.09 -6.47 9.08
CA ALA A 105 -9.30 -7.58 8.15
C ALA A 105 -9.82 -8.87 8.82
N LYS A 106 -9.78 -8.94 10.16
CA LYS A 106 -10.33 -10.07 10.94
C LYS A 106 -11.75 -9.86 11.41
N GLN A 107 -12.27 -8.65 11.36
CA GLN A 107 -13.66 -8.39 11.71
C GLN A 107 -14.54 -8.78 10.52
N PRO A 108 -15.42 -9.80 10.65
CA PRO A 108 -16.38 -10.11 9.60
C PRO A 108 -17.34 -8.93 9.46
N GLY A 109 -17.26 -8.23 8.33
CA GLY A 109 -18.32 -7.35 7.85
C GLY A 109 -19.53 -8.16 7.40
#